data_AF-A0AAD8FAF6-F1
#
_entry.id   AF-A0AAD8FAF6-F1
#
_cell.length_a   1.000
_cell.length_b   1.000
_cell.length_c   1.000
_cell.angle_alpha   90.00
_cell.angle_beta   90.00
_cell.angle_gamma   90.00
#
_symmetry.space_group_name_H-M   'P 1'
#
loop_
_entity.id
_entity.type
_entity.pdbx_description
1 polymer ?
#
loop_
_entity_poly.entity_id
_entity_poly.type
_entity_poly.pdbx_seq_one_letter_code
_entity_poly.pdbx_strand_id
1 'polypeptide(L)'
;MKRIFVINLTFCLMSLIKKPKVPEIWEFLVAQREGRRGNMAGIDRDAERKKEMSNKKGRDIKRRKERSDREVAALLEKETCELSCESSTPEQSDEEYNHVGHRKKKVCQLESQSPNLITKDVAAALDRTKVSDREAVYLLASAAHALGHDVQQLPVSRSLIRRARIEHRESEANSIQNAFSPQMAN
;
A
#
# COMPACT_ATOMS: atom_id res chain seq x y z
N MET A 1 11.21 10.71 3.52
CA MET A 1 11.50 10.51 2.07
C MET A 1 12.76 11.26 1.60
N LYS A 2 13.55 11.88 2.49
CA LYS A 2 14.78 12.60 2.10
C LYS A 2 16.04 11.71 1.99
N ARG A 3 15.98 10.44 2.42
CA ARG A 3 17.16 9.55 2.47
C ARG A 3 17.42 8.76 1.18
N ILE A 4 16.37 8.42 0.42
CA ILE A 4 16.51 7.60 -0.80
C ILE A 4 17.08 8.42 -1.97
N PHE A 5 16.70 9.69 -2.07
CA PHE A 5 17.19 10.58 -3.13
C PHE A 5 18.66 10.98 -2.95
N VAL A 6 19.11 11.10 -1.70
CA VAL A 6 20.52 11.40 -1.38
C VAL A 6 21.43 10.23 -1.76
N ILE A 7 20.97 8.99 -1.62
CA ILE A 7 21.76 7.79 -1.98
C ILE A 7 21.97 7.69 -3.49
N ASN A 8 20.96 7.99 -4.31
CA ASN A 8 21.09 7.90 -5.77
C ASN A 8 21.91 9.06 -6.35
N LEU A 9 21.82 10.26 -5.77
CA LEU A 9 22.60 11.42 -6.20
C LEU A 9 24.09 11.29 -5.82
N THR A 10 24.40 10.72 -4.66
CA THR A 10 25.79 10.38 -4.33
C THR A 10 26.31 9.27 -5.26
N PHE A 11 25.56 8.20 -5.49
CA PHE A 11 26.00 7.10 -6.38
C PHE A 11 26.33 7.57 -7.80
N CYS A 12 25.57 8.51 -8.35
CA CYS A 12 25.78 9.06 -9.70
C CYS A 12 27.00 10.01 -9.78
N LEU A 13 27.21 10.88 -8.79
CA LEU A 13 28.38 11.78 -8.74
C LEU A 13 29.70 11.02 -8.50
N MET A 14 29.63 9.84 -7.88
CA MET A 14 30.81 9.03 -7.54
C MET A 14 31.38 8.24 -8.74
N SER A 15 30.60 8.03 -9.81
CA SER A 15 31.08 7.39 -11.06
C SER A 15 31.89 8.34 -11.95
N LEU A 16 31.90 9.64 -11.64
CA LEU A 16 32.58 10.69 -12.42
C LEU A 16 33.96 11.08 -11.86
N ILE A 17 34.41 10.45 -10.77
CA ILE A 17 35.69 10.78 -10.13
C ILE A 17 36.82 10.03 -10.86
N LYS A 18 37.64 10.76 -11.62
CA LYS A 18 38.87 10.22 -12.23
C LYS A 18 39.78 9.65 -11.14
N LYS A 19 40.36 8.46 -11.38
CA LYS A 19 41.30 7.82 -10.43
C LYS A 19 42.47 8.77 -10.11
N PRO A 20 42.73 9.08 -8.84
CA PRO A 20 43.89 9.87 -8.45
C PRO A 20 45.17 9.09 -8.71
N LYS A 21 46.28 9.81 -8.92
CA LYS A 21 47.57 9.27 -9.35
C LYS A 21 48.31 8.46 -8.28
N VAL A 22 47.81 8.44 -7.05
CA VAL A 22 48.39 7.73 -5.91
C VAL A 22 47.41 6.63 -5.46
N PRO A 23 47.80 5.34 -5.52
CA PRO A 23 46.90 4.21 -5.29
C PRO A 23 46.41 4.13 -3.82
N GLU A 24 47.25 4.51 -2.87
CA GLU A 24 46.96 4.48 -1.42
C GLU A 24 45.76 5.36 -1.04
N ILE A 25 45.60 6.50 -1.72
CA ILE A 25 44.48 7.42 -1.48
C ILE A 25 43.17 6.83 -1.99
N TRP A 26 43.21 6.10 -3.10
CA TRP A 26 42.03 5.40 -3.61
C TRP A 26 41.57 4.31 -2.65
N GLU A 27 42.52 3.50 -2.14
CA GLU A 27 42.25 2.46 -1.16
C GLU A 27 41.69 3.04 0.15
N PHE A 28 42.23 4.17 0.60
CA PHE A 28 41.73 4.89 1.77
C PHE A 28 40.29 5.40 1.58
N LEU A 29 39.98 5.99 0.41
CA LEU A 29 38.65 6.50 0.10
C LEU A 29 37.60 5.38 -0.07
N VAL A 30 38.00 4.22 -0.60
CA VAL A 30 37.16 3.02 -0.66
C VAL A 30 36.89 2.49 0.75
N ALA A 31 37.93 2.43 1.60
CA ALA A 31 37.79 2.00 3.00
C ALA A 31 36.85 2.90 3.81
N GLN A 32 36.78 4.20 3.51
CA GLN A 32 35.82 5.11 4.15
C GLN A 32 34.35 4.82 3.78
N ARG A 33 34.08 4.37 2.54
CA ARG A 33 32.70 4.02 2.12
C ARG A 33 32.19 2.73 2.74
N GLU A 34 33.08 1.79 3.03
CA GLU A 34 32.74 0.49 3.62
C GLU A 34 32.46 0.57 5.14
N GLY A 35 32.61 1.76 5.75
CA GLY A 35 32.44 1.96 7.20
C GLY A 35 33.66 1.52 8.01
N ARG A 36 33.54 1.46 9.34
CA ARG A 36 34.65 0.99 10.22
C ARG A 36 34.92 -0.49 9.97
N ARG A 37 35.96 -0.81 9.18
CA ARG A 37 36.53 -2.16 9.09
C ARG A 37 36.99 -2.59 10.49
N GLY A 38 36.47 -3.71 10.98
CA GLY A 38 36.82 -4.30 12.29
C GLY A 38 35.67 -4.56 13.25
N ASN A 39 34.40 -4.30 12.89
CA ASN A 39 33.26 -4.60 13.76
C ASN A 39 32.38 -5.71 13.17
N MET A 40 32.53 -6.93 13.67
CA MET A 40 31.78 -8.13 13.22
C MET A 40 30.28 -8.07 13.54
N ALA A 41 29.85 -7.15 14.42
CA ALA A 41 28.46 -7.08 14.90
C ALA A 41 27.44 -6.62 13.85
N GLY A 42 27.85 -5.95 12.77
CA GLY A 42 26.94 -5.36 11.79
C GLY A 42 26.12 -6.40 11.01
N ILE A 43 26.78 -7.47 10.59
CA ILE A 43 26.16 -8.54 9.79
C ILE A 43 25.10 -9.27 10.64
N ASP A 44 25.44 -9.60 11.89
CA ASP A 44 24.54 -10.32 12.79
C ASP A 44 23.32 -9.48 13.18
N ARG A 45 23.49 -8.18 13.44
CA ARG A 45 22.37 -7.27 13.75
C ARG A 45 21.42 -7.11 12.57
N ASP A 46 21.94 -7.04 11.35
CA ASP A 46 21.10 -6.94 10.15
C ASP A 46 20.40 -8.27 9.84
N ALA A 47 21.08 -9.40 10.05
CA ALA A 47 20.46 -10.72 9.95
C ALA A 47 19.37 -10.92 11.01
N GLU A 48 19.60 -10.48 12.25
CA GLU A 48 18.64 -10.49 13.35
C GLU A 48 17.43 -9.63 13.02
N ARG A 49 17.62 -8.38 12.58
CA ARG A 49 16.54 -7.49 12.14
C ARG A 49 15.72 -8.10 10.99
N LYS A 50 16.38 -8.73 10.02
CA LYS A 50 15.72 -9.39 8.89
C LYS A 50 14.90 -10.59 9.34
N LYS A 51 15.42 -11.41 10.27
CA LYS A 51 14.70 -12.53 10.90
C LYS A 51 13.48 -12.03 11.69
N GLU A 52 13.64 -10.97 12.48
CA GLU A 52 12.55 -10.36 13.27
C GLU A 52 11.41 -9.84 12.38
N MET A 53 11.75 -9.14 11.30
CA MET A 53 10.77 -8.65 10.32
C MET A 53 10.03 -9.80 9.61
N SER A 54 10.75 -10.87 9.25
CA SER A 54 10.16 -12.08 8.67
C SER A 54 9.20 -12.76 9.64
N ASN A 55 9.62 -12.94 10.89
CA ASN A 55 8.81 -13.54 11.95
C ASN A 55 7.55 -12.71 12.23
N LYS A 56 7.67 -11.38 12.29
CA LYS A 56 6.52 -10.47 12.45
C LYS A 56 5.53 -10.63 11.30
N LYS A 57 6.01 -10.66 10.05
CA LYS A 57 5.17 -10.89 8.87
C LYS A 57 4.47 -12.25 8.92
N GLY A 58 5.18 -13.32 9.32
CA GLY A 58 4.60 -14.65 9.51
C GLY A 58 3.51 -14.68 10.57
N ARG A 59 3.72 -14.03 11.72
CA ARG A 59 2.71 -13.89 12.78
C ARG A 59 1.47 -13.15 12.32
N ASP A 60 1.64 -12.06 11.57
CA ASP A 60 0.51 -11.29 11.03
C ASP A 60 -0.29 -12.10 10.00
N ILE A 61 0.37 -12.89 9.15
CA ILE A 61 -0.29 -13.80 8.18
C ILE A 61 -1.06 -14.89 8.92
N LYS A 62 -0.45 -15.55 9.92
CA LYS A 62 -1.12 -16.58 10.72
C LYS A 62 -2.35 -16.03 11.43
N ARG A 63 -2.24 -14.84 12.04
CA ARG A 63 -3.38 -14.17 12.71
C ARG A 63 -4.52 -13.85 11.73
N ARG A 64 -4.22 -13.47 10.49
CA ARG A 64 -5.24 -13.24 9.45
C ARG A 64 -5.91 -14.54 9.04
N LYS A 65 -5.14 -15.62 8.85
CA LYS A 65 -5.67 -16.94 8.52
C LYS A 65 -6.59 -17.47 9.63
N GLU A 66 -6.16 -17.44 10.89
CA GLU A 66 -6.98 -17.86 12.02
C GLU A 66 -8.28 -17.05 12.14
N ARG A 67 -8.27 -15.75 11.80
CA ARG A 67 -9.50 -14.96 11.78
C ARG A 67 -10.45 -15.46 10.68
N SER A 68 -9.93 -15.69 9.48
CA SER A 68 -10.71 -16.26 8.38
C SER A 68 -11.26 -17.65 8.73
N ASP A 69 -10.44 -18.52 9.32
CA ASP A 69 -10.84 -19.87 9.70
C ASP A 69 -11.93 -19.85 10.79
N ARG A 70 -11.84 -18.92 11.76
CA ARG A 70 -12.90 -18.71 12.77
C ARG A 70 -14.19 -18.19 12.15
N GLU A 71 -14.11 -17.27 11.19
CA GLU A 71 -15.29 -16.75 10.47
C GLU A 71 -15.97 -17.86 9.65
N VAL A 72 -15.19 -18.74 9.00
CA VAL A 72 -15.71 -19.90 8.27
C VAL A 72 -16.29 -20.95 9.21
N ALA A 73 -15.62 -21.27 10.32
CA ALA A 73 -16.14 -22.21 11.31
C ALA A 73 -17.44 -21.73 11.94
N ALA A 74 -17.54 -20.42 12.27
CA ALA A 74 -18.77 -19.84 12.79
C ALA A 74 -19.91 -19.77 11.77
N LEU A 75 -19.61 -19.80 10.46
CA LEU A 75 -20.61 -19.95 9.41
C LEU A 75 -21.08 -21.41 9.31
N LEU A 76 -20.15 -22.36 9.36
CA LEU A 76 -20.43 -23.80 9.34
C LEU A 76 -21.25 -24.24 10.57
N GLU A 77 -20.92 -23.76 11.77
CA GLU A 77 -21.63 -24.09 13.01
C GLU A 77 -23.10 -23.62 12.95
N LYS A 78 -23.33 -22.43 12.40
CA LYS A 78 -24.69 -21.90 12.16
C LYS A 78 -25.48 -22.77 11.19
N GLU A 79 -24.82 -23.26 10.14
CA GLU A 79 -25.42 -24.17 9.15
C GLU A 79 -25.76 -25.54 9.77
N THR A 80 -24.96 -26.05 10.71
CA THR A 80 -25.26 -27.33 11.40
C THR A 80 -26.36 -27.23 12.46
N CYS A 81 -26.56 -26.07 13.09
CA CYS A 81 -27.67 -25.87 14.03
C CYS A 81 -29.04 -25.82 13.33
N GLU A 82 -29.09 -25.40 12.06
CA GLU A 82 -30.33 -25.38 11.26
C GLU A 82 -30.75 -26.78 10.76
N LEU A 83 -29.89 -27.80 10.87
CA LEU A 83 -30.18 -29.18 10.44
C LEU A 83 -30.61 -30.12 11.58
N SER A 84 -30.61 -29.68 12.84
CA SER A 84 -30.92 -30.53 14.01
C SER A 84 -32.22 -30.17 14.73
N CYS A 85 -33.04 -29.27 14.18
CA CYS A 85 -34.36 -28.94 14.71
C CYS A 85 -35.40 -29.10 13.60
N GLU A 86 -36.22 -30.15 13.72
CA GLU A 86 -37.61 -30.33 13.23
C GLU A 86 -37.87 -31.73 12.64
N SER A 87 -38.19 -32.66 13.55
CA SER A 87 -39.11 -33.76 13.24
C SER A 87 -40.46 -33.38 13.84
N SER A 88 -41.44 -33.08 12.98
CA SER A 88 -42.88 -33.39 13.11
C SER A 88 -43.64 -32.78 11.92
N THR A 89 -44.06 -33.61 10.98
CA THR A 89 -45.08 -33.30 9.94
C THR A 89 -46.50 -33.36 10.56
N PRO A 90 -47.51 -32.68 9.98
CA PRO A 90 -48.32 -33.33 8.93
C PRO A 90 -48.69 -32.44 7.73
N GLU A 91 -49.20 -33.14 6.71
CA GLU A 91 -49.48 -32.84 5.30
C GLU A 91 -50.54 -31.74 5.02
N GLN A 92 -50.45 -31.05 3.87
CA GLN A 92 -51.41 -31.10 2.73
C GLN A 92 -51.02 -30.14 1.56
N SER A 93 -50.74 -30.70 0.36
CA SER A 93 -51.09 -30.30 -1.04
C SER A 93 -51.18 -28.80 -1.45
N ASP A 94 -50.74 -28.28 -2.60
CA ASP A 94 -49.99 -28.71 -3.80
C ASP A 94 -49.61 -27.42 -4.61
N GLU A 95 -48.51 -27.52 -5.38
CA GLU A 95 -48.08 -26.74 -6.58
C GLU A 95 -47.43 -25.32 -6.53
N GLU A 96 -46.16 -25.32 -6.99
CA GLU A 96 -45.46 -24.39 -7.92
C GLU A 96 -45.16 -22.91 -7.54
N TYR A 97 -43.97 -22.65 -6.98
CA TYR A 97 -42.76 -22.23 -7.74
C TYR A 97 -41.62 -21.84 -6.78
N ASN A 98 -40.44 -22.39 -7.08
CA ASN A 98 -39.18 -22.18 -6.37
C ASN A 98 -38.67 -20.73 -6.39
N HIS A 99 -38.40 -20.14 -5.21
CA HIS A 99 -37.09 -19.53 -4.99
C HIS A 99 -36.71 -19.50 -3.50
N VAL A 100 -35.81 -20.42 -3.14
CA VAL A 100 -35.05 -20.43 -1.89
C VAL A 100 -34.40 -19.05 -1.72
N GLY A 101 -34.87 -18.32 -0.70
CA GLY A 101 -34.29 -17.07 -0.28
C GLY A 101 -32.90 -17.28 0.31
N HIS A 102 -31.91 -17.55 -0.55
CA HIS A 102 -30.52 -17.33 -0.22
C HIS A 102 -30.38 -15.86 0.15
N ARG A 103 -30.41 -15.56 1.45
CA ARG A 103 -29.72 -14.38 1.99
C ARG A 103 -28.23 -14.62 1.78
N LYS A 104 -27.80 -14.49 0.51
CA LYS A 104 -26.43 -14.16 0.19
C LYS A 104 -26.14 -12.97 1.09
N LYS A 105 -25.22 -13.13 2.05
CA LYS A 105 -24.50 -11.97 2.53
C LYS A 105 -24.00 -11.35 1.23
N LYS A 106 -24.66 -10.28 0.79
CA LYS A 106 -24.00 -9.35 -0.10
C LYS A 106 -22.75 -9.05 0.71
N VAL A 107 -21.61 -9.60 0.28
CA VAL A 107 -20.39 -8.82 0.37
C VAL A 107 -20.86 -7.54 -0.28
N CYS A 108 -21.22 -6.57 0.54
CA CYS A 108 -21.40 -5.23 0.08
C CYS A 108 -19.98 -4.88 -0.37
N GLN A 109 -19.65 -5.28 -1.60
CA GLN A 109 -19.18 -4.37 -2.59
C GLN A 109 -20.25 -3.26 -2.64
N LEU A 110 -20.35 -2.49 -1.56
CA LEU A 110 -20.43 -1.06 -1.69
C LEU A 110 -19.14 -0.79 -2.45
N GLU A 111 -19.21 -0.87 -3.78
CA GLU A 111 -18.54 0.13 -4.57
C GLU A 111 -18.92 1.41 -3.86
N SER A 112 -18.02 1.91 -3.02
CA SER A 112 -18.30 3.10 -2.27
C SER A 112 -18.44 4.14 -3.36
N GLN A 113 -19.70 4.45 -3.71
CA GLN A 113 -20.05 5.51 -4.64
C GLN A 113 -19.67 6.88 -4.06
N SER A 114 -18.87 6.92 -2.97
CA SER A 114 -18.16 8.10 -2.58
C SER A 114 -17.19 8.44 -3.70
N PRO A 115 -17.37 9.59 -4.37
CA PRO A 115 -16.48 10.00 -5.44
C PRO A 115 -15.05 10.06 -4.88
N ASN A 116 -14.10 9.47 -5.61
CA ASN A 116 -12.69 9.59 -5.27
C ASN A 116 -12.30 11.07 -5.30
N LEU A 117 -12.25 11.71 -4.12
CA LEU A 117 -11.89 13.13 -4.01
C LEU A 117 -10.49 13.42 -4.52
N ILE A 118 -9.61 12.42 -4.49
CA ILE A 118 -8.22 12.57 -4.85
C ILE A 118 -8.10 12.24 -6.34
N THR A 119 -8.54 13.19 -7.16
CA THR A 119 -8.37 13.16 -8.61
C THR A 119 -6.93 13.46 -9.00
N LYS A 120 -6.59 13.27 -10.28
CA LYS A 120 -5.26 13.60 -10.82
C LYS A 120 -4.91 15.08 -10.60
N ASP A 121 -5.89 15.97 -10.73
CA ASP A 121 -5.68 17.42 -10.54
C ASP A 121 -5.36 17.76 -9.08
N VAL A 122 -6.06 17.12 -8.13
CA VAL A 122 -5.78 17.29 -6.70
C VAL A 122 -4.39 16.74 -6.38
N ALA A 123 -4.02 15.57 -6.93
CA ALA A 123 -2.68 15.01 -6.75
C ALA A 123 -1.58 15.92 -7.33
N ALA A 124 -1.80 16.47 -8.53
CA ALA A 124 -0.89 17.41 -9.19
C ALA A 124 -0.74 18.72 -8.40
N ALA A 125 -1.85 19.29 -7.92
CA ALA A 125 -1.85 20.51 -7.10
C ALA A 125 -1.06 20.33 -5.80
N LEU A 126 -1.27 19.17 -5.14
CA LEU A 126 -0.54 18.79 -3.94
C LEU A 126 0.97 18.61 -4.17
N ASP A 127 1.37 18.05 -5.32
CA ASP A 127 2.78 17.90 -5.70
C ASP A 127 3.43 19.24 -6.02
N ARG A 128 2.74 20.13 -6.74
CA ARG A 128 3.21 21.50 -7.06
C ARG A 128 3.42 22.33 -5.79
N THR A 129 2.51 22.23 -4.84
CA THR A 129 2.57 22.95 -3.55
C THR A 129 3.49 22.29 -2.53
N LYS A 130 4.12 21.14 -2.87
CA LYS A 130 5.06 20.40 -2.01
C LYS A 130 4.49 20.03 -0.63
N VAL A 131 3.17 19.89 -0.54
CA VAL A 131 2.47 19.53 0.70
C VAL A 131 2.75 18.08 1.06
N SER A 132 3.06 17.76 2.32
CA SER A 132 3.25 16.36 2.72
C SER A 132 1.93 15.58 2.75
N ASP A 133 1.99 14.25 2.61
CA ASP A 133 0.76 13.43 2.64
C ASP A 133 -0.03 13.58 3.94
N ARG A 134 0.63 13.94 5.05
CA ARG A 134 -0.03 14.18 6.34
C ARG A 134 -0.78 15.50 6.33
N GLU A 135 -0.13 16.58 5.89
CA GLU A 135 -0.75 17.89 5.77
C GLU A 135 -1.90 17.88 4.77
N ALA A 136 -1.76 17.14 3.68
CA ALA A 136 -2.80 16.97 2.67
C ALA A 136 -4.09 16.38 3.25
N VAL A 137 -4.01 15.43 4.19
CA VAL A 137 -5.21 14.89 4.87
C VAL A 137 -5.94 16.01 5.61
N TYR A 138 -5.22 16.81 6.38
CA TYR A 138 -5.83 17.89 7.15
C TYR A 138 -6.45 18.97 6.26
N LEU A 139 -5.76 19.36 5.19
CA LEU A 139 -6.26 20.35 4.24
C LEU A 139 -7.51 19.86 3.50
N LEU A 140 -7.51 18.60 3.04
CA LEU A 140 -8.66 18.03 2.34
C LEU A 140 -9.84 17.82 3.29
N ALA A 141 -9.59 17.38 4.53
CA ALA A 141 -10.63 17.22 5.53
C ALA A 141 -11.23 18.56 5.96
N SER A 142 -10.41 19.60 6.18
CA SER A 142 -10.89 20.93 6.53
C SER A 142 -11.66 21.58 5.38
N ALA A 143 -11.17 21.45 4.15
CA ALA A 143 -11.87 21.92 2.95
C ALA A 143 -13.22 21.22 2.78
N ALA A 144 -13.27 19.89 2.93
CA ALA A 144 -14.52 19.15 2.84
C ALA A 144 -15.52 19.56 3.92
N HIS A 145 -15.07 19.76 5.16
CA HIS A 145 -15.90 20.28 6.24
C HIS A 145 -16.45 21.67 5.93
N ALA A 146 -15.61 22.58 5.40
CA ALA A 146 -16.05 23.92 5.01
C ALA A 146 -17.08 23.91 3.86
N LEU A 147 -17.01 22.90 2.99
CA LEU A 147 -17.98 22.66 1.92
C LEU A 147 -19.25 21.94 2.39
N GLY A 148 -19.37 21.63 3.69
CA GLY A 148 -20.55 20.97 4.27
C GLY A 148 -20.58 19.45 4.07
N HIS A 149 -19.45 18.84 3.69
CA HIS A 149 -19.34 17.38 3.62
C HIS A 149 -18.97 16.77 4.97
N ASP A 150 -19.56 15.62 5.28
CA ASP A 150 -19.20 14.85 6.48
C ASP A 150 -17.81 14.23 6.31
N VAL A 151 -16.88 14.61 7.19
CA VAL A 151 -15.50 14.15 7.19
C VAL A 151 -15.41 12.64 7.46
N GLN A 152 -16.36 12.07 8.20
CA GLN A 152 -16.35 10.64 8.54
C GLN A 152 -16.70 9.73 7.36
N GLN A 153 -17.51 10.24 6.43
CA GLN A 153 -17.94 9.51 5.23
C GLN A 153 -16.94 9.66 4.07
N LEU A 154 -15.96 10.54 4.25
CA LEU A 154 -15.03 10.93 3.21
C LEU A 154 -13.86 9.95 3.10
N PRO A 155 -13.53 9.42 1.90
CA PRO A 155 -12.40 8.51 1.72
C PRO A 155 -11.05 9.27 1.70
N VAL A 156 -10.74 10.07 2.72
CA VAL A 156 -9.46 10.82 2.82
C VAL A 156 -8.54 10.11 3.80
N SER A 157 -7.76 9.15 3.28
CA SER A 157 -6.67 8.53 4.03
C SER A 157 -5.31 8.93 3.47
N ARG A 158 -4.32 9.04 4.35
CA ARG A 158 -2.92 9.30 3.96
C ARG A 158 -2.41 8.31 2.92
N SER A 159 -2.79 7.04 3.06
CA SER A 159 -2.39 5.97 2.14
C SER A 159 -3.01 6.16 0.75
N LEU A 160 -4.27 6.61 0.69
CA LEU A 160 -4.95 6.90 -0.58
C LEU A 160 -4.28 8.07 -1.31
N ILE A 161 -3.99 9.17 -0.59
CA ILE A 161 -3.26 10.33 -1.15
C ILE A 161 -1.91 9.89 -1.71
N ARG A 162 -1.16 9.09 -0.94
CA ARG A 162 0.16 8.61 -1.37
C ARG A 162 0.05 7.77 -2.65
N ARG A 163 -0.93 6.86 -2.73
CA ARG A 163 -1.16 6.02 -3.91
C ARG A 163 -1.52 6.86 -5.13
N ALA A 164 -2.49 7.76 -4.99
CA ALA A 164 -2.93 8.63 -6.08
C ALA A 164 -1.78 9.49 -6.62
N ARG A 165 -0.88 9.99 -5.76
CA ARG A 165 0.32 10.72 -6.20
C ARG A 165 1.33 9.83 -6.93
N ILE A 166 1.53 8.60 -6.48
CA ILE A 166 2.42 7.64 -7.17
C ILE A 166 1.85 7.34 -8.56
N GLU A 167 0.57 6.99 -8.63
CA GLU A 167 -0.13 6.68 -9.88
C GLU A 167 -0.09 7.89 -10.85
N HIS A 168 -0.28 9.11 -10.33
CA HIS A 168 -0.17 10.32 -11.14
C HIS A 168 1.25 10.50 -11.69
N ARG A 169 2.29 10.41 -10.85
CA ARG A 169 3.68 10.55 -11.30
C ARG A 169 4.10 9.48 -12.30
N GLU A 170 3.63 8.25 -12.12
CA GLU A 170 3.85 7.16 -13.08
C GLU A 170 3.15 7.47 -14.42
N SER A 171 1.91 7.94 -14.38
CA SER A 171 1.18 8.32 -15.59
C SER A 171 1.83 9.47 -16.34
N GLU A 172 2.34 10.48 -15.64
CA GLU A 172 3.06 11.61 -16.23
C GLU A 172 4.40 11.17 -16.82
N ALA A 173 5.16 10.34 -16.10
CA ALA A 173 6.42 9.80 -16.61
C ALA A 173 6.21 8.99 -17.90
N ASN A 174 5.18 8.14 -17.94
CA ASN A 174 4.81 7.39 -19.13
C ASN A 174 4.37 8.31 -20.27
N SER A 175 3.58 9.36 -19.97
CA SER A 175 3.18 10.35 -20.97
C SER A 175 4.38 11.07 -21.59
N ILE A 176 5.34 11.48 -20.76
CA ILE A 176 6.58 12.13 -21.21
C ILE A 176 7.42 11.17 -22.05
N GLN A 177 7.58 9.91 -21.62
CA GLN A 177 8.32 8.89 -22.38
C GLN A 177 7.69 8.63 -23.76
N ASN A 178 6.36 8.55 -23.82
CA ASN A 178 5.64 8.32 -25.07
C ASN A 178 5.69 9.55 -26.00
N ALA A 179 5.69 10.76 -25.43
CA ALA A 179 5.81 12.00 -26.19
C ALA A 179 7.26 12.26 -26.67
N PHE A 180 8.25 11.62 -26.05
CA PHE A 180 9.65 11.80 -26.38
C PHE A 180 10.01 11.08 -27.69
N SER A 181 10.28 11.84 -28.75
CA SER A 181 10.86 11.32 -29.99
C SER A 181 12.39 11.48 -29.95
N PRO A 182 13.18 10.39 -30.01
CA PRO A 182 14.64 10.46 -30.06
C PRO A 182 15.08 10.79 -31.49
N GLN A 183 14.77 11.98 -31.96
CA GLN A 183 15.38 12.55 -33.16
C GLN A 183 16.11 13.82 -32.70
N MET A 184 17.28 14.10 -33.27
CA MET A 184 18.27 15.14 -32.87
C MET A 184 19.44 14.64 -32.01
N ALA A 185 20.13 13.61 -32.49
CA ALA A 185 21.55 13.39 -32.20
C ALA A 185 22.25 13.03 -33.52
N ASN A 186 22.41 14.02 -34.40
CA ASN A 186 23.34 13.98 -35.52
C ASN A 186 24.64 14.66 -35.10
#